data_AF-A0A7S1VVK4-F1
#
_entry.id   AF-A0A7S1VVK4-F1
#
_cell.length_a   1.000
_cell.length_b   1.000
_cell.length_c   1.000
_cell.angle_alpha   90.00
_cell.angle_beta   90.00
_cell.angle_gamma   90.00
#
_symmetry.space_group_name_H-M   'P 1'
#
loop_
_entity.id
_entity.type
_entity.pdbx_description
1 polymer ?
#
loop_
_entity_poly.entity_id
_entity_poly.type
_entity_poly.pdbx_seq_one_letter_code
_entity_poly.pdbx_strand_id
1 'polypeptide(L)'
;TDYLVNHSVDAVVSPFVEHSGMYLFNETHQGRGLVMLKHPVKRVIDEHLSRSSRDSGGGGVLGVSLQDLVESKDLVDNLVTRALVGMTNPLEDVNQTHVVIAREILRRKFVVGLFEWFDLSIARFEDYLDWWEDRNILSNLTINQCHFKIIQSEERQGVLEVGHHRGNEWRVLERRNWADVSLYRYAKRLFGLQRNLLKHDE
;
A
#
# COMPACT_ATOMS: atom_id res chain seq x y z
N THR A 1 -41.49 15.46 0.44
CA THR A 1 -40.96 14.22 1.04
C THR A 1 -39.67 13.97 0.33
N ASP A 2 -38.59 14.61 0.79
CA ASP A 2 -37.31 14.58 0.10
C ASP A 2 -36.51 13.40 0.64
N TYR A 3 -36.33 12.40 -0.22
CA TYR A 3 -35.42 11.31 0.03
C TYR A 3 -34.01 11.80 -0.33
N LEU A 4 -33.23 12.17 0.69
CA LEU A 4 -31.77 12.19 0.56
C LEU A 4 -31.35 10.72 0.43
N VAL A 5 -31.12 10.25 -0.79
CA VAL A 5 -30.47 8.98 -1.02
C VAL A 5 -29.00 9.17 -0.68
N ASN A 6 -28.63 8.89 0.57
CA ASN A 6 -27.23 8.73 0.94
C ASN A 6 -26.78 7.38 0.37
N HIS A 7 -26.09 7.40 -0.78
CA HIS A 7 -25.48 6.22 -1.37
C HIS A 7 -24.25 5.84 -0.52
N SER A 8 -24.50 5.21 0.63
CA SER A 8 -23.46 4.68 1.51
C SER A 8 -22.62 3.67 0.73
N VAL A 9 -21.37 4.03 0.44
CA VAL A 9 -20.39 3.08 -0.08
C VAL A 9 -20.08 2.07 1.02
N ASP A 10 -20.28 0.78 0.73
CA ASP A 10 -19.79 -0.30 1.59
C ASP A 10 -18.25 -0.36 1.48
N ALA A 11 -17.58 0.20 2.48
CA ALA A 11 -16.12 0.27 2.52
C ALA A 11 -15.52 -0.91 3.29
N VAL A 12 -14.59 -1.62 2.66
CA VAL A 12 -13.75 -2.63 3.32
C VAL A 12 -12.33 -2.09 3.41
N VAL A 13 -11.82 -1.93 4.63
CA VAL A 13 -10.44 -1.50 4.90
C VAL A 13 -9.63 -2.71 5.33
N SER A 14 -8.53 -2.98 4.61
CA SER A 14 -7.56 -4.02 4.97
C SER A 14 -6.16 -3.42 4.99
N PRO A 15 -5.35 -3.68 6.04
CA PRO A 15 -3.93 -3.38 6.00
C PRO A 15 -3.16 -4.30 5.04
N PHE A 16 -3.80 -5.38 4.57
CA PHE A 16 -3.25 -6.40 3.69
C PHE A 16 -3.92 -6.33 2.33
N VAL A 17 -3.23 -5.72 1.36
CA VAL A 17 -3.66 -5.62 -0.06
C VAL A 17 -3.92 -7.00 -0.63
N GLU A 18 -3.17 -7.99 -0.17
CA GLU A 18 -3.26 -9.37 -0.58
C GLU A 18 -4.63 -9.98 -0.32
N HIS A 19 -5.23 -9.69 0.83
CA HIS A 19 -6.55 -10.21 1.19
C HIS A 19 -7.64 -9.51 0.38
N SER A 20 -7.50 -8.20 0.15
CA SER A 20 -8.44 -7.46 -0.69
C SER A 20 -8.42 -7.95 -2.14
N GLY A 21 -7.23 -8.21 -2.69
CA GLY A 21 -7.05 -8.77 -4.04
C GLY A 21 -7.74 -10.12 -4.22
N MET A 22 -7.58 -11.03 -3.24
CA MET A 22 -8.09 -12.40 -3.32
C MET A 22 -9.59 -12.52 -3.07
N TYR A 23 -10.17 -11.72 -2.17
CA TYR A 23 -11.54 -11.94 -1.71
C TYR A 23 -12.56 -10.90 -2.22
N LEU A 24 -12.13 -9.69 -2.57
CA LEU A 24 -13.05 -8.58 -2.91
C LEU A 24 -13.28 -8.39 -4.41
N PHE A 25 -12.42 -8.92 -5.28
CA PHE A 25 -12.58 -8.77 -6.73
C PHE A 25 -12.90 -10.11 -7.38
N ASN A 26 -14.20 -10.39 -7.53
CA ASN A 26 -14.70 -11.54 -8.28
C ASN A 26 -15.82 -11.10 -9.23
N GLU A 27 -16.45 -12.04 -9.94
CA GLU A 27 -17.49 -11.72 -10.92
C GLU A 27 -18.68 -10.97 -10.31
N THR A 28 -18.96 -11.18 -9.03
CA THR A 28 -20.09 -10.58 -8.31
C THR A 28 -19.71 -9.34 -7.49
N HIS A 29 -18.41 -9.07 -7.31
CA HIS A 29 -17.90 -7.93 -6.54
C HIS A 29 -16.98 -7.06 -7.42
N GLN A 30 -17.56 -6.00 -7.97
CA GLN A 30 -16.90 -5.08 -8.92
C GLN A 30 -16.44 -3.77 -8.27
N GLY A 31 -16.18 -3.78 -6.96
CA GLY A 31 -15.69 -2.60 -6.25
C GLY A 31 -14.40 -2.06 -6.88
N ARG A 32 -14.08 -0.80 -6.54
CA ARG A 32 -12.79 -0.19 -6.88
C ARG A 32 -11.99 -0.04 -5.59
N GLY A 33 -10.80 -0.62 -5.55
CA GLY A 33 -9.93 -0.55 -4.38
C GLY A 33 -9.20 0.77 -4.31
N LEU A 34 -9.06 1.33 -3.12
CA LEU A 34 -8.08 2.38 -2.85
C LEU A 34 -6.86 1.72 -2.21
N VAL A 35 -5.66 1.96 -2.73
CA VAL A 35 -4.45 1.28 -2.24
C VAL A 35 -3.31 2.25 -1.98
N MET A 36 -2.67 2.13 -0.81
CA MET A 36 -1.44 2.84 -0.48
C MET A 36 -0.24 1.92 -0.63
N LEU A 37 0.61 2.21 -1.62
CA LEU A 37 1.81 1.40 -1.88
C LEU A 37 3.07 2.06 -1.31
N LYS A 38 3.90 1.25 -0.67
CA LYS A 38 5.24 1.62 -0.18
C LYS A 38 6.30 0.94 -1.04
N HIS A 39 7.50 1.52 -1.13
CA HIS A 39 8.61 0.86 -1.81
C HIS A 39 8.83 -0.55 -1.23
N PRO A 40 8.90 -1.62 -2.04
CA PRO A 40 8.87 -3.01 -1.55
C PRO A 40 9.95 -3.34 -0.53
N VAL A 41 11.18 -2.87 -0.75
CA VAL A 41 12.29 -3.07 0.21
C VAL A 41 12.01 -2.38 1.54
N LYS A 42 11.46 -1.16 1.51
CA LYS A 42 11.08 -0.47 2.76
C LYS A 42 9.94 -1.18 3.46
N ARG A 43 8.92 -1.62 2.72
CA ARG A 43 7.79 -2.38 3.26
C ARG A 43 8.29 -3.59 4.06
N VAL A 44 9.20 -4.36 3.47
CA VAL A 44 9.79 -5.55 4.10
C VAL A 44 10.58 -5.19 5.36
N ILE A 45 11.38 -4.12 5.33
CA ILE A 45 12.13 -3.66 6.50
C ILE A 45 11.20 -3.19 7.61
N ASP A 46 10.20 -2.38 7.28
CA ASP A 46 9.23 -1.85 8.25
C ASP A 46 8.41 -2.96 8.90
N GLU A 47 7.98 -3.95 8.11
CA GLU A 47 7.26 -5.14 8.59
C GLU A 47 8.12 -5.95 9.57
N HIS A 48 9.40 -6.12 9.24
CA HIS A 48 10.34 -6.83 10.09
C HIS A 48 10.56 -6.08 11.41
N LEU A 49 10.86 -4.79 11.35
CA LEU A 49 11.05 -3.95 12.55
C LEU A 49 9.79 -3.91 13.43
N SER A 50 8.61 -3.86 12.82
CA SER A 50 7.31 -3.89 13.53
C SER A 50 7.06 -5.23 14.24
N ARG A 51 7.45 -6.35 13.64
CA ARG A 51 7.37 -7.67 14.30
C ARG A 51 8.33 -7.75 15.47
N SER A 52 9.58 -7.36 15.25
CA SER A 52 10.62 -7.39 16.29
C SER A 52 10.26 -6.54 17.49
N SER A 53 9.68 -5.35 17.31
CA SER A 53 9.25 -4.48 18.41
C SER A 53 8.07 -5.03 19.21
N ARG A 54 7.15 -5.75 18.56
CA ARG A 54 6.03 -6.45 19.21
C ARG A 54 6.51 -7.62 20.06
N ASP A 55 7.42 -8.42 19.51
CA ASP A 55 7.91 -9.63 20.17
C ASP A 55 8.82 -9.32 21.37
N SER A 56 9.45 -8.14 21.38
CA SER A 56 10.33 -7.68 22.47
C SER A 56 9.60 -6.94 23.61
N GLY A 57 8.27 -6.93 23.63
CA GLY A 57 7.49 -6.45 24.79
C GLY A 57 7.69 -4.97 25.14
N GLY A 58 8.02 -4.13 24.16
CA GLY A 58 8.23 -2.68 24.34
C GLY A 58 9.60 -2.27 24.91
N GLY A 59 10.48 -3.24 25.20
CA GLY A 59 11.82 -3.01 25.74
C GLY A 59 12.90 -2.78 24.67
N GLY A 60 12.72 -1.82 23.77
CA GLY A 60 13.73 -1.42 22.77
C GLY A 60 14.01 -2.47 21.69
N VAL A 61 14.13 -2.03 20.43
CA VAL A 61 14.56 -2.86 19.31
C VAL A 61 16.06 -3.14 19.46
N LEU A 62 16.43 -3.96 20.44
CA LEU A 62 17.80 -4.43 20.61
C LEU A 62 18.02 -5.63 19.69
N GLY A 63 18.50 -5.37 18.49
CA GLY A 63 19.44 -6.28 17.85
C GLY A 63 19.00 -7.05 16.61
N VAL A 64 17.85 -6.76 15.98
CA VAL A 64 17.54 -7.43 14.71
C VAL A 64 18.20 -6.69 13.57
N SER A 65 19.21 -7.32 12.98
CA SER A 65 20.01 -6.71 11.93
C SER A 65 19.33 -6.88 10.57
N LEU A 66 19.59 -5.95 9.64
CA LEU A 66 19.17 -6.12 8.24
C LEU A 66 19.76 -7.39 7.61
N GLN A 67 20.88 -7.88 8.14
CA GLN A 67 21.49 -9.14 7.72
C GLN A 67 20.59 -10.33 8.07
N ASP A 68 20.02 -10.37 9.27
CA ASP A 68 19.08 -11.42 9.69
C ASP A 68 17.83 -11.45 8.80
N LEU A 69 17.34 -10.27 8.42
CA LEU A 69 16.22 -10.15 7.48
C LEU A 69 16.55 -10.70 6.09
N VAL A 70 17.76 -10.42 5.60
CA VAL A 70 18.24 -10.93 4.31
C VAL A 70 18.39 -12.45 4.32
N GLU A 71 18.84 -13.01 5.44
CA GLU A 71 19.06 -14.45 5.61
C GLU A 71 17.79 -15.21 5.99
N SER A 72 16.76 -14.51 6.46
CA SER A 72 15.47 -15.09 6.83
C SER A 72 14.87 -15.91 5.68
N LYS A 73 14.46 -17.14 6.01
CA LYS A 73 13.70 -18.05 5.15
C LYS A 73 12.21 -17.76 5.15
N ASP A 74 11.73 -17.04 6.17
CA ASP A 74 10.32 -16.70 6.34
C ASP A 74 9.92 -15.44 5.57
N LEU A 75 10.90 -14.80 4.91
CA LEU A 75 10.63 -13.65 4.06
C LEU A 75 9.88 -14.10 2.79
N VAL A 76 8.60 -13.75 2.72
CA VAL A 76 7.80 -13.92 1.51
C VAL A 76 8.25 -12.90 0.46
N ASP A 77 8.78 -13.40 -0.64
CA ASP A 77 9.21 -12.59 -1.77
C ASP A 77 8.02 -12.16 -2.62
N ASN A 78 8.09 -10.95 -3.20
CA ASN A 78 7.13 -10.48 -4.20
C ASN A 78 5.66 -10.55 -3.72
N LEU A 79 5.45 -10.34 -2.42
CA LEU A 79 4.17 -10.52 -1.73
C LEU A 79 3.00 -9.83 -2.45
N VAL A 80 3.19 -8.58 -2.88
CA VAL A 80 2.11 -7.80 -3.50
C VAL A 80 1.77 -8.36 -4.87
N THR A 81 2.77 -8.68 -5.68
CA THR A 81 2.59 -9.28 -7.00
C THR A 81 1.90 -10.63 -6.89
N ARG A 82 2.41 -11.52 -6.02
CA ARG A 82 1.83 -12.85 -5.76
C ARG A 82 0.36 -12.73 -5.40
N ALA A 83 0.02 -11.81 -4.52
CA ALA A 83 -1.34 -11.70 -4.05
C ALA A 83 -2.29 -11.10 -5.08
N LEU A 84 -1.86 -10.09 -5.86
CA LEU A 84 -2.67 -9.55 -6.95
C LEU A 84 -2.99 -10.62 -8.00
N VAL A 85 -2.06 -11.54 -8.28
CA VAL A 85 -2.29 -12.62 -9.25
C VAL A 85 -2.90 -13.89 -8.62
N GLY A 86 -3.21 -13.87 -7.32
CA GLY A 86 -3.83 -14.99 -6.61
C GLY A 86 -2.92 -16.21 -6.45
N MET A 87 -1.60 -16.03 -6.40
CA MET A 87 -0.65 -17.13 -6.16
C MET A 87 -0.74 -17.60 -4.70
N THR A 88 -1.17 -18.84 -4.50
CA THR A 88 -1.29 -19.47 -3.17
C THR A 88 -0.14 -20.41 -2.84
N ASN A 89 0.59 -20.90 -3.84
CA ASN A 89 1.72 -21.79 -3.62
C ASN A 89 3.00 -20.98 -3.34
N PRO A 90 3.59 -21.05 -2.12
CA PRO A 90 4.81 -20.32 -1.80
C PRO A 90 6.04 -20.86 -2.53
N LEU A 91 5.99 -22.09 -3.05
CA LEU A 91 7.09 -22.72 -3.80
C LEU A 91 7.09 -22.35 -5.28
N GLU A 92 6.01 -21.74 -5.79
CA GLU A 92 5.94 -21.32 -7.18
C GLU A 92 6.71 -20.01 -7.38
N ASP A 93 7.57 -19.97 -8.39
CA ASP A 93 8.37 -18.78 -8.69
C ASP A 93 7.54 -17.70 -9.42
N VAL A 94 7.72 -16.45 -9.00
CA VAL A 94 7.15 -15.32 -9.71
C VAL A 94 7.90 -15.14 -11.03
N ASN A 95 7.16 -14.97 -12.13
CA ASN A 95 7.71 -14.73 -13.46
C ASN A 95 7.20 -13.42 -14.07
N GLN A 96 7.68 -13.09 -15.27
CA GLN A 96 7.35 -11.85 -15.95
C GLN A 96 5.86 -11.75 -16.34
N THR A 97 5.19 -12.87 -16.61
CA THR A 97 3.76 -12.92 -16.90
C THR A 97 2.95 -12.49 -15.68
N HIS A 98 3.33 -12.93 -14.48
CA HIS A 98 2.68 -12.50 -13.23
C HIS A 98 2.78 -10.99 -13.03
N VAL A 99 3.93 -10.37 -13.34
CA VAL A 99 4.09 -8.91 -13.28
C VAL A 99 3.16 -8.20 -14.27
N VAL A 100 2.99 -8.72 -15.48
CA VAL A 100 2.09 -8.12 -16.48
C VAL A 100 0.63 -8.18 -16.00
N ILE A 101 0.20 -9.32 -15.47
CA ILE A 101 -1.15 -9.50 -14.92
C ILE A 101 -1.36 -8.55 -13.73
N ALA A 102 -0.43 -8.52 -12.77
CA ALA A 102 -0.52 -7.65 -11.59
C ALA A 102 -0.62 -6.16 -11.97
N ARG A 103 0.12 -5.71 -13.00
CA ARG A 103 0.02 -4.34 -13.51
C ARG A 103 -1.37 -4.02 -14.05
N GLU A 104 -1.96 -4.96 -14.79
CA GLU A 104 -3.28 -4.76 -15.37
C GLU A 104 -4.40 -4.75 -14.32
N ILE A 105 -4.28 -5.62 -13.31
CA ILE A 105 -5.16 -5.60 -12.14
C ILE A 105 -5.04 -4.26 -11.42
N LEU A 106 -3.82 -3.79 -11.14
CA LEU A 106 -3.58 -2.50 -10.49
C LEU A 106 -4.19 -1.35 -11.30
N ARG A 107 -4.03 -1.37 -12.63
CA ARG A 107 -4.55 -0.34 -13.53
C ARG A 107 -6.07 -0.28 -13.55
N ARG A 108 -6.74 -1.44 -13.57
CA ARG A 108 -8.20 -1.51 -13.76
C ARG A 108 -8.98 -1.43 -12.46
N LYS A 109 -8.44 -2.01 -11.38
CA LYS A 109 -9.20 -2.26 -10.16
C LYS A 109 -8.88 -1.29 -9.03
N PHE A 110 -7.78 -0.55 -9.12
CA PHE A 110 -7.32 0.29 -8.01
C PHE A 110 -7.12 1.75 -8.37
N VAL A 111 -7.53 2.64 -7.47
CA VAL A 111 -7.02 4.00 -7.38
C VAL A 111 -5.76 3.95 -6.52
N VAL A 112 -4.64 4.32 -7.12
CA VAL A 112 -3.32 4.16 -6.50
C VAL A 112 -2.96 5.41 -5.71
N GLY A 113 -2.52 5.18 -4.49
CA GLY A 113 -1.79 6.09 -3.61
C GLY A 113 -0.39 5.55 -3.31
N LEU A 114 0.51 6.45 -2.91
CA LEU A 114 1.91 6.16 -2.64
C LEU A 114 2.33 6.75 -1.29
N PHE A 115 2.94 5.94 -0.43
CA PHE A 115 3.41 6.41 0.88
C PHE A 115 4.46 7.52 0.76
N GLU A 116 5.29 7.52 -0.29
CA GLU A 116 6.26 8.61 -0.54
C GLU A 116 5.59 9.95 -0.87
N TRP A 117 4.34 9.92 -1.35
CA TRP A 117 3.52 11.08 -1.69
C TRP A 117 2.18 11.02 -0.95
N PHE A 118 2.26 10.76 0.35
CA PHE A 118 1.08 10.44 1.16
C PHE A 118 0.02 11.53 1.07
N ASP A 119 0.38 12.79 1.27
CA ASP A 119 -0.58 13.89 1.32
C ASP A 119 -1.29 14.08 -0.03
N LEU A 120 -0.56 13.90 -1.15
CA LEU A 120 -1.13 13.87 -2.50
C LEU A 120 -2.01 12.64 -2.76
N SER A 121 -1.75 11.54 -2.06
CA SER A 121 -2.51 10.30 -2.18
C SER A 121 -3.83 10.39 -1.41
N ILE A 122 -3.81 10.96 -0.20
CA ILE A 122 -5.03 11.23 0.57
C ILE A 122 -5.91 12.23 -0.17
N ALA A 123 -5.35 13.35 -0.63
CA ALA A 123 -6.11 14.33 -1.41
C ALA A 123 -6.76 13.70 -2.66
N ARG A 124 -6.11 12.73 -3.29
CA ARG A 124 -6.69 11.98 -4.41
C ARG A 124 -7.83 11.07 -3.98
N PHE A 125 -7.71 10.40 -2.84
CA PHE A 125 -8.76 9.51 -2.36
C PHE A 125 -9.99 10.29 -1.93
N GLU A 126 -9.79 11.44 -1.29
CA GLU A 126 -10.87 12.39 -1.00
C GLU A 126 -11.54 12.86 -2.29
N ASP A 127 -10.77 13.16 -3.35
CA ASP A 127 -11.28 13.53 -4.69
C ASP A 127 -12.12 12.44 -5.30
N TYR A 128 -11.59 11.24 -5.25
CA TYR A 128 -12.24 10.07 -5.83
C TYR A 128 -13.55 9.69 -5.13
N LEU A 129 -13.66 9.97 -3.82
CA LEU A 129 -14.82 9.61 -3.01
C LEU A 129 -15.78 10.78 -2.77
N ASP A 130 -15.50 11.96 -3.33
CA ASP A 130 -16.25 13.19 -3.13
C ASP A 130 -16.44 13.56 -1.65
N TRP A 131 -15.41 13.34 -0.82
CA TRP A 131 -15.46 13.59 0.63
C TRP A 131 -15.39 15.07 1.02
N TRP A 132 -15.66 15.98 0.08
CA TRP A 132 -15.49 17.42 0.24
C TRP A 132 -16.74 18.17 0.66
N GLU A 133 -17.91 17.55 0.50
CA GLU A 133 -19.19 18.28 0.55
C GLU A 133 -19.51 18.83 1.94
N ASP A 134 -18.92 18.30 3.01
CA ASP A 134 -19.16 18.78 4.37
C ASP A 134 -17.89 19.35 5.02
N ARG A 135 -17.40 20.48 4.48
CA ARG A 135 -16.36 21.29 5.15
C ARG A 135 -16.76 21.74 6.56
N ASN A 136 -18.06 21.75 6.85
CA ASN A 136 -18.58 21.97 8.20
C ASN A 136 -18.26 20.80 9.15
N ILE A 137 -18.23 19.56 8.65
CA ILE A 137 -17.80 18.36 9.41
C ILE A 137 -16.28 18.32 9.55
N LEU A 138 -15.52 18.77 8.54
CA LEU A 138 -14.06 18.90 8.61
C LEU A 138 -13.59 20.01 9.57
N SER A 139 -14.47 20.94 9.96
CA SER A 139 -14.17 21.90 11.03
C SER A 139 -14.17 21.26 12.43
N ASN A 140 -14.69 20.03 12.54
CA ASN A 140 -14.69 19.28 13.77
C ASN A 140 -13.25 18.84 14.09
N LEU A 141 -12.72 19.31 15.23
CA LEU A 141 -11.33 19.08 15.67
C LEU A 141 -10.93 17.60 15.58
N THR A 142 -11.85 16.66 15.74
CA THR A 142 -11.58 15.21 15.77
C THR A 142 -11.14 14.63 14.42
N ILE A 143 -11.71 15.09 13.30
CA ILE A 143 -11.34 14.59 11.95
C ILE A 143 -10.01 15.20 11.53
N ASN A 144 -9.85 16.51 11.74
CA ASN A 144 -8.55 17.16 11.56
C ASN A 144 -7.49 16.51 12.45
N GLN A 145 -7.79 16.18 13.70
CA GLN A 145 -6.84 15.49 14.56
C GLN A 145 -6.51 14.07 14.07
N CYS A 146 -7.44 13.32 13.47
CA CYS A 146 -7.10 12.01 12.89
C CYS A 146 -6.28 12.15 11.60
N HIS A 147 -6.65 13.05 10.70
CA HIS A 147 -5.83 13.40 9.53
C HIS A 147 -4.45 13.88 9.95
N PHE A 148 -4.36 14.87 10.84
CA PHE A 148 -3.09 15.37 11.35
C PHE A 148 -2.32 14.30 12.13
N LYS A 149 -2.95 13.45 12.94
CA LYS A 149 -2.25 12.36 13.65
C LYS A 149 -1.70 11.32 12.68
N ILE A 150 -2.41 10.94 11.61
CA ILE A 150 -1.90 10.01 10.60
C ILE A 150 -0.83 10.70 9.72
N ILE A 151 -1.01 11.99 9.44
CA ILE A 151 -0.06 12.80 8.66
C ILE A 151 1.21 13.10 9.46
N GLN A 152 1.12 13.28 10.77
CA GLN A 152 2.23 13.63 11.67
C GLN A 152 2.72 12.45 12.53
N SER A 153 2.15 11.24 12.44
CA SER A 153 2.59 10.14 13.30
C SER A 153 4.07 9.84 13.07
N GLU A 154 4.80 9.64 14.17
CA GLU A 154 6.22 9.29 14.20
C GLU A 154 6.52 7.95 13.50
N GLU A 155 5.51 7.15 13.15
CA GLU A 155 5.66 6.01 12.22
C GLU A 155 6.14 6.45 10.83
N ARG A 156 5.98 7.73 10.45
CA ARG A 156 6.66 8.30 9.30
C ARG A 156 8.16 8.47 9.55
N GLN A 157 8.62 8.76 10.77
CA GLN A 157 10.03 9.01 11.10
C GLN A 157 10.89 7.75 11.18
N GLY A 158 10.30 6.56 11.05
CA GLY A 158 11.01 5.35 10.60
C GLY A 158 11.52 5.44 9.16
N VAL A 159 11.67 6.65 8.59
CA VAL A 159 12.46 6.86 7.37
C VAL A 159 13.90 6.49 7.69
N LEU A 160 14.25 5.22 7.52
CA LEU A 160 15.54 4.92 6.92
C LEU A 160 15.58 5.74 5.64
N GLU A 161 16.28 6.88 5.69
CA GLU A 161 16.44 7.78 4.58
C GLU A 161 16.84 6.94 3.37
N VAL A 162 16.06 7.04 2.29
CA VAL A 162 16.31 6.38 1.00
C VAL A 162 17.72 6.71 0.48
N GLY A 163 18.31 7.79 1.01
CA GLY A 163 19.65 8.23 0.70
C GLY A 163 20.79 7.38 1.28
N HIS A 164 20.61 6.59 2.36
CA HIS A 164 21.76 6.04 3.10
C HIS A 164 21.93 4.52 3.08
N HIS A 165 20.92 3.74 2.68
CA HIS A 165 21.05 2.27 2.57
C HIS A 165 21.09 1.80 1.11
N ARG A 166 22.14 2.18 0.38
CA ARG A 166 22.61 1.48 -0.84
C ARG A 166 23.54 0.29 -0.50
N GLY A 167 23.39 -0.25 0.70
CA GLY A 167 24.13 -1.39 1.22
C GLY A 167 23.89 -2.67 0.42
N ASN A 168 24.64 -3.71 0.73
CA ASN A 168 24.51 -5.00 0.05
C ASN A 168 23.13 -5.63 0.31
N GLU A 169 22.66 -5.49 1.54
CA GLU A 169 21.39 -5.99 2.07
C GLU A 169 20.19 -5.45 1.28
N TRP A 170 20.18 -4.13 1.05
CA TRP A 170 19.14 -3.48 0.23
C TRP A 170 19.06 -4.09 -1.16
N ARG A 171 20.21 -4.31 -1.82
CA ARG A 171 20.26 -4.89 -3.17
C ARG A 171 19.80 -6.35 -3.15
N VAL A 172 20.10 -7.12 -2.11
CA VAL A 172 19.60 -8.49 -1.98
C VAL A 172 18.09 -8.48 -1.83
N LEU A 173 17.53 -7.62 -0.98
CA LEU A 173 16.08 -7.49 -0.81
C LEU A 173 15.40 -6.99 -2.09
N GLU A 174 16.01 -6.05 -2.83
CA GLU A 174 15.50 -5.56 -4.11
C GLU A 174 15.49 -6.66 -5.16
N ARG A 175 16.54 -7.51 -5.21
CA ARG A 175 16.59 -8.67 -6.12
C ARG A 175 15.58 -9.75 -5.76
N ARG A 176 15.41 -10.06 -4.47
CA ARG A 176 14.38 -11.01 -4.00
C ARG A 176 12.99 -10.49 -4.35
N ASN A 177 12.73 -9.20 -4.17
CA ASN A 177 11.43 -8.56 -4.43
C ASN A 177 11.37 -7.86 -5.80
N TRP A 178 12.04 -8.39 -6.81
CA TRP A 178 12.18 -7.73 -8.11
C TRP A 178 10.84 -7.46 -8.80
N ALA A 179 9.86 -8.35 -8.63
CA ALA A 179 8.54 -8.26 -9.26
C ALA A 179 7.73 -7.13 -8.61
N ASP A 180 7.74 -7.07 -7.27
CA ASP A 180 7.12 -5.97 -6.52
C ASP A 180 7.80 -4.63 -6.85
N VAL A 181 9.12 -4.62 -7.02
CA VAL A 181 9.86 -3.40 -7.41
C VAL A 181 9.45 -2.95 -8.81
N SER A 182 9.29 -3.89 -9.73
CA SER A 182 8.80 -3.65 -11.09
C SER A 182 7.36 -3.12 -11.09
N LEU A 183 6.50 -3.68 -10.23
CA LEU A 183 5.12 -3.26 -10.03
C LEU A 183 5.05 -1.86 -9.39
N TYR A 184 5.86 -1.57 -8.38
CA TYR A 184 5.93 -0.26 -7.71
C TYR A 184 6.36 0.84 -8.69
N ARG A 185 7.36 0.59 -9.53
CA ARG A 185 7.76 1.53 -10.61
C ARG A 185 6.61 1.80 -11.58
N TYR A 186 5.81 0.78 -11.90
CA TYR A 186 4.60 0.95 -12.69
C TYR A 186 3.53 1.76 -11.93
N ALA A 187 3.31 1.48 -10.65
CA ALA A 187 2.39 2.21 -9.79
C ALA A 187 2.72 3.71 -9.72
N LYS A 188 4.00 4.10 -9.67
CA LYS A 188 4.42 5.51 -9.78
C LYS A 188 3.99 6.18 -11.08
N ARG A 189 4.12 5.48 -12.22
CA ARG A 189 3.63 5.99 -13.50
C ARG A 189 2.11 6.09 -13.51
N LEU A 190 1.43 5.05 -13.04
CA LEU A 190 -0.03 4.99 -12.95
C LEU A 190 -0.58 6.10 -12.05
N PHE A 191 0.08 6.40 -10.93
CA PHE A 191 -0.27 7.51 -10.04
C PHE A 191 -0.30 8.83 -10.83
N GLY A 192 0.71 9.11 -11.65
CA GLY A 192 0.71 10.29 -12.52
C GLY A 192 -0.43 10.29 -13.55
N LEU A 193 -0.70 9.14 -14.18
CA LEU A 193 -1.73 9.00 -15.21
C LEU A 193 -3.16 9.14 -14.66
N GLN A 194 -3.42 8.56 -13.48
CA GLN A 194 -4.75 8.61 -12.84
C GLN A 194 -5.19 10.02 -12.47
N ARG A 195 -4.27 10.98 -12.32
CA ARG A 195 -4.61 12.39 -12.06
C ARG A 195 -5.55 12.98 -13.12
N ASN A 196 -5.47 12.50 -14.36
CA ASN A 196 -6.29 13.00 -15.47
C ASN A 196 -7.52 12.13 -15.75
N LEU A 197 -7.50 10.86 -15.35
CA LEU A 197 -8.57 9.90 -15.64
C LEU A 197 -9.75 10.00 -14.66
N LEU A 198 -9.47 10.32 -13.39
CA LEU A 198 -10.51 10.36 -12.35
C LEU A 198 -11.47 11.56 -12.49
N LYS A 199 -11.23 12.49 -13.41
CA LYS A 199 -12.11 13.64 -13.69
C LYS A 199 -13.14 13.37 -14.80
N HIS A 200 -13.10 12.20 -15.45
CA HIS A 200 -13.85 11.93 -16.68
C HIS A 200 -14.63 10.60 -16.66
N ASP A 201 -14.64 9.86 -15.56
CA ASP A 201 -15.41 8.61 -15.40
C ASP A 201 -16.79 8.87 -14.72
N GLU A 202 -17.53 9.89 -15.18
CA GLU A 202 -18.97 10.10 -14.87
C GLU A 202 -19.86 9.79 -16.09
#